data_AF-A0A1X1YSQ0-F1
#
_entry.id   AF-A0A1X1YSQ0-F1
#
_cell.length_a   1.000
_cell.length_b   1.000
_cell.length_c   1.000
_cell.angle_alpha   90.00
_cell.angle_beta   90.00
_cell.angle_gamma   90.00
#
_symmetry.space_group_name_H-M   'P 1'
#
loop_
_entity.id
_entity.type
_entity.pdbx_description
1 polymer ?
#
loop_
_entity_poly.entity_id
_entity_poly.type
_entity_poly.pdbx_seq_one_letter_code
_entity_poly.pdbx_strand_id
1 'polypeptide(L)'
;MRKALTAGTILALQAFAPPAAADQDNYVAFLSPSRNISCEIDYQRRGIPDETFCFTGSPPASVRMDTDGVLSRCAGESCLANPAEGTPILGYGQTIAAGPFTCRSETGGVTCTVVSGRGFTISSSGITPVG
;
A
#
# COMPACT_ATOMS: atom_id res chain seq x y z
N MET A 1 16.56 65.99 -26.46
CA MET A 1 17.57 64.92 -26.62
C MET A 1 17.53 64.01 -25.40
N ARG A 2 17.74 62.72 -25.64
CA ARG A 2 17.66 61.54 -24.77
C ARG A 2 18.40 61.66 -23.43
N LYS A 3 17.86 61.04 -22.37
CA LYS A 3 18.53 59.96 -21.62
C LYS A 3 17.56 59.27 -20.65
N ALA A 4 17.31 57.99 -20.93
CA ALA A 4 16.60 57.04 -20.09
C ALA A 4 17.57 56.46 -19.04
N LEU A 5 17.10 56.25 -17.81
CA LEU A 5 17.74 55.37 -16.83
C LEU A 5 16.88 54.09 -16.72
N THR A 6 17.42 52.97 -17.18
CA THR A 6 16.83 51.63 -17.12
C THR A 6 16.97 51.05 -15.72
N ALA A 7 15.84 50.69 -15.10
CA ALA A 7 15.79 49.85 -13.90
C ALA A 7 15.97 48.37 -14.31
N GLY A 8 17.06 47.74 -13.87
CA GLY A 8 17.35 46.34 -14.15
C GLY A 8 16.50 45.41 -13.29
N THR A 9 15.70 44.56 -13.92
CA THR A 9 14.93 43.50 -13.26
C THR A 9 15.82 42.28 -13.05
N ILE A 10 16.03 41.86 -11.80
CA ILE A 10 16.75 40.63 -11.47
C ILE A 10 15.78 39.46 -11.61
N LEU A 11 15.97 38.64 -12.64
CA LEU A 11 15.20 37.42 -12.84
C LEU A 11 15.80 36.32 -11.95
N ALA A 12 15.15 36.01 -10.82
CA ALA A 12 15.54 34.87 -9.99
C ALA A 12 15.13 33.56 -10.69
N LEU A 13 16.10 32.77 -11.14
CA LEU A 13 15.87 31.39 -11.59
C LEU A 13 15.44 30.55 -10.38
N GLN A 14 14.17 30.17 -10.33
CA GLN A 14 13.71 29.16 -9.38
C GLN A 14 14.02 27.78 -9.95
N ALA A 15 14.97 27.08 -9.33
CA ALA A 15 15.26 25.69 -9.64
C ALA A 15 14.07 24.83 -9.20
N PHE A 16 13.27 24.35 -10.16
CA PHE A 16 12.33 23.25 -9.93
C PHE A 16 13.15 21.97 -9.77
N ALA A 17 13.40 21.57 -8.52
CA ALA A 17 13.87 20.23 -8.23
C ALA A 17 12.71 19.25 -8.49
N PRO A 18 12.87 18.21 -9.30
CA PRO A 18 11.88 17.14 -9.38
C PRO A 18 11.72 16.48 -8.00
N PRO A 19 10.53 15.97 -7.67
CA PRO A 19 10.37 15.20 -6.43
C PRO A 19 11.34 14.02 -6.49
N ALA A 20 12.15 13.85 -5.44
CA ALA A 20 12.91 12.62 -5.26
C ALA A 20 11.88 11.48 -5.13
N ALA A 21 11.85 10.57 -6.10
CA ALA A 21 11.14 9.31 -5.94
C ALA A 21 11.81 8.58 -4.78
N ALA A 22 11.14 8.53 -3.64
CA ALA A 22 11.58 7.74 -2.52
C ALA A 22 11.54 6.27 -2.95
N ASP A 23 12.59 5.53 -2.60
CA ASP A 23 12.74 4.08 -2.68
C ASP A 23 11.61 3.39 -1.86
N GLN A 24 10.38 3.41 -2.40
CA GLN A 24 9.16 2.85 -1.80
C GLN A 24 8.47 1.82 -2.70
N ASP A 25 9.01 1.55 -3.91
CA ASP A 25 8.30 0.76 -4.92
C ASP A 25 8.18 -0.75 -4.56
N ASN A 26 8.96 -1.21 -3.59
CA ASN A 26 9.18 -2.63 -3.31
C ASN A 26 8.61 -3.10 -1.95
N TYR A 27 8.17 -2.18 -1.11
CA TYR A 27 7.51 -2.49 0.16
C TYR A 27 6.51 -1.40 0.53
N VAL A 28 5.27 -1.80 0.77
CA VAL A 28 4.26 -0.92 1.36
C VAL A 28 3.51 -1.66 2.45
N ALA A 29 3.19 -0.97 3.54
CA ALA A 29 2.35 -1.50 4.61
C ALA A 29 1.36 -0.45 5.08
N PHE A 30 0.20 -0.91 5.54
CA PHE A 30 -0.84 -0.03 6.04
C PHE A 30 -1.78 -0.73 7.03
N LEU A 31 -2.40 0.08 7.87
CA LEU A 31 -3.57 -0.28 8.66
C LEU A 31 -4.84 0.22 7.97
N SER A 32 -5.93 -0.53 8.12
CA SER A 32 -7.26 0.02 7.87
C SER A 32 -7.55 1.15 8.87
N PRO A 33 -8.48 2.08 8.56
CA PRO A 33 -8.88 3.12 9.51
C PRO A 33 -9.48 2.57 10.80
N SER A 34 -10.13 1.39 10.76
CA SER A 34 -10.59 0.68 11.95
C SER A 34 -9.47 0.08 12.79
N ARG A 35 -8.25 -0.01 12.24
CA ARG A 35 -7.06 -0.67 12.82
C ARG A 35 -7.25 -2.15 13.11
N ASN A 36 -8.33 -2.75 12.63
CA ASN A 36 -8.57 -4.19 12.74
C ASN A 36 -7.83 -4.97 11.67
N ILE A 37 -7.54 -4.36 10.51
CA ILE A 37 -6.85 -5.02 9.40
C ILE A 37 -5.49 -4.35 9.23
N SER A 38 -4.44 -5.16 9.12
CA SER A 38 -3.12 -4.73 8.69
C SER A 38 -2.75 -5.49 7.44
N CYS A 39 -2.13 -4.80 6.49
CA CYS A 39 -1.68 -5.38 5.24
C CYS A 39 -0.27 -4.89 4.89
N GLU A 40 0.48 -5.73 4.22
CA GLU A 40 1.73 -5.37 3.55
C GLU A 40 1.81 -6.02 2.17
N ILE A 41 2.58 -5.37 1.31
CA ILE A 41 2.94 -5.85 -0.02
C ILE A 41 4.47 -5.85 -0.08
N ASP A 42 5.03 -7.02 -0.33
CA ASP A 42 6.44 -7.23 -0.59
C ASP A 42 6.64 -7.52 -2.07
N TYR A 43 7.55 -6.79 -2.72
CA TYR A 43 7.89 -7.01 -4.11
C TYR A 43 9.39 -6.81 -4.35
N GLN A 44 10.03 -7.78 -4.99
CA GLN A 44 11.46 -7.80 -5.29
C GLN A 44 12.35 -7.55 -4.06
N ARG A 45 11.90 -7.98 -2.88
CA ARG A 45 12.65 -7.85 -1.64
C ARG A 45 13.57 -9.04 -1.44
N ARG A 46 14.85 -8.78 -1.21
CA ARG A 46 15.88 -9.82 -1.09
C ARG A 46 15.55 -10.82 0.02
N GLY A 47 15.26 -12.06 -0.35
CA GLY A 47 15.00 -13.16 0.59
C GLY A 47 13.57 -13.17 1.17
N ILE A 48 12.68 -12.33 0.65
CA ILE A 48 11.26 -12.27 1.02
C ILE A 48 10.45 -12.58 -0.25
N PRO A 49 9.46 -13.48 -0.20
CA PRO A 49 8.59 -13.75 -1.34
C PRO A 49 7.84 -12.50 -1.83
N ASP A 50 7.58 -12.45 -3.13
CA ASP A 50 6.68 -11.44 -3.71
C ASP A 50 5.24 -11.81 -3.37
N GLU A 51 4.60 -11.03 -2.50
CA GLU A 51 3.26 -11.33 -2.03
C GLU A 51 2.55 -10.11 -1.43
N THR A 52 1.24 -10.26 -1.26
CA THR A 52 0.50 -9.48 -0.27
C THR A 52 0.25 -10.34 0.96
N PHE A 53 0.43 -9.79 2.15
CA PHE A 53 0.01 -10.40 3.41
C PHE A 53 -0.97 -9.46 4.12
N CYS A 54 -2.12 -9.98 4.54
CA CYS A 54 -3.07 -9.24 5.36
C CYS A 54 -3.56 -10.10 6.53
N PHE A 55 -3.85 -9.47 7.67
CA PHE A 55 -4.50 -10.13 8.79
C PHE A 55 -5.54 -9.24 9.48
N THR A 56 -6.52 -9.88 10.11
CA THR A 56 -7.47 -9.27 11.04
C THR A 56 -7.07 -9.56 12.48
N GLY A 57 -7.15 -8.56 13.36
CA GLY A 57 -6.96 -8.74 14.80
C GLY A 57 -8.16 -9.42 15.47
N SER A 58 -9.38 -9.10 15.02
CA SER A 58 -10.62 -9.66 15.56
C SER A 58 -11.70 -9.84 14.47
N PRO A 59 -12.20 -11.08 14.23
CA PRO A 59 -11.59 -12.34 14.67
C PRO A 59 -10.19 -12.54 14.04
N PRO A 60 -9.26 -13.25 14.71
CA PRO A 60 -7.95 -13.56 14.15
C PRO A 60 -8.02 -14.40 12.86
N ALA A 61 -7.54 -13.85 11.75
CA ALA A 61 -7.37 -14.55 10.48
C ALA A 61 -6.30 -13.86 9.65
N SER A 62 -5.66 -14.59 8.75
CA SER A 62 -4.72 -14.00 7.78
C SER A 62 -4.78 -14.68 6.42
N VAL A 63 -4.31 -13.94 5.42
CA VAL A 63 -4.25 -14.37 4.03
C VAL A 63 -2.98 -13.85 3.38
N ARG A 64 -2.33 -14.72 2.61
CA ARG A 64 -1.24 -14.41 1.71
C ARG A 64 -1.70 -14.64 0.29
N MET A 65 -1.20 -13.85 -0.65
CA MET A 65 -1.41 -14.03 -2.08
C MET A 65 -0.10 -13.82 -2.82
N ASP A 66 0.31 -14.81 -3.61
CA ASP A 66 1.50 -14.71 -4.47
C ASP A 66 1.20 -14.02 -5.81
N THR A 67 2.23 -13.87 -6.65
CA THR A 67 2.14 -13.25 -7.98
C THR A 67 1.25 -14.02 -8.95
N ASP A 68 0.99 -15.30 -8.67
CA ASP A 68 0.02 -16.14 -9.36
C ASP A 68 -1.37 -16.08 -8.70
N GLY A 69 -1.64 -15.14 -7.79
CA GLY A 69 -2.95 -14.98 -7.17
C GLY A 69 -3.40 -16.18 -6.33
N VAL A 70 -2.48 -17.09 -5.98
CA VAL A 70 -2.79 -18.27 -5.17
C VAL A 70 -2.87 -17.84 -3.71
N LEU A 71 -3.98 -18.20 -3.06
CA LEU A 71 -4.25 -17.78 -1.69
C LEU A 71 -3.80 -18.84 -0.68
N SER A 72 -3.04 -18.42 0.32
CA SER A 72 -2.80 -19.20 1.55
C SER A 72 -3.52 -18.54 2.71
N ARG A 73 -4.32 -19.30 3.46
CA ARG A 73 -5.22 -18.77 4.51
C ARG A 73 -4.94 -19.41 5.86
N CYS A 74 -5.11 -18.64 6.91
CA CYS A 74 -4.95 -19.06 8.29
C CYS A 74 -6.08 -18.47 9.14
N ALA A 75 -6.62 -19.23 10.10
CA ALA A 75 -7.60 -18.75 11.07
C ALA A 75 -7.17 -19.09 12.50
N GLY A 76 -7.50 -18.22 13.45
CA GLY A 76 -7.13 -18.37 14.86
C GLY A 76 -5.92 -17.54 15.27
N GLU A 77 -5.63 -17.54 16.57
CA GLU A 77 -4.62 -16.64 17.17
C GLU A 77 -3.20 -16.86 16.61
N SER A 78 -2.89 -18.08 16.17
CA SER A 78 -1.60 -18.41 15.52
C SER A 78 -1.36 -17.67 14.21
N CYS A 79 -2.37 -17.01 13.67
CA CYS A 79 -2.33 -16.29 12.39
C CYS A 79 -2.11 -14.78 12.56
N LEU A 80 -2.08 -14.29 13.81
CA LEU A 80 -1.82 -12.89 14.10
C LEU A 80 -0.37 -12.53 13.77
N ALA A 81 -0.17 -11.28 13.36
CA ALA A 81 1.13 -10.67 13.18
C ALA A 81 1.16 -9.30 13.86
N ASN A 82 2.34 -8.70 13.90
CA ASN A 82 2.52 -7.37 14.48
C ASN A 82 2.93 -6.41 13.36
N PRO A 83 2.12 -5.36 13.08
CA PRO A 83 2.53 -4.32 12.16
C PRO A 83 3.71 -3.54 12.76
N ALA A 84 4.59 -3.03 11.91
CA ALA A 84 5.68 -2.17 12.36
C ALA A 84 5.14 -0.93 13.09
N GLU A 85 5.90 -0.42 14.06
CA GLU A 85 5.57 0.84 14.71
C GLU A 85 5.47 1.97 13.68
N GLY A 86 4.43 2.80 13.80
CA GLY A 86 4.20 3.90 12.85
C GLY A 86 3.65 3.48 11.49
N THR A 87 3.22 2.21 11.31
CA THR A 87 2.54 1.77 10.08
C THR A 87 1.39 2.75 9.73
N PRO A 88 1.40 3.35 8.53
CA PRO A 88 0.44 4.39 8.18
C PRO A 88 -0.99 3.84 8.02
N ILE A 89 -1.98 4.72 8.11
CA ILE A 89 -3.37 4.36 7.83
C ILE A 89 -3.66 4.64 6.36
N LEU A 90 -4.18 3.64 5.64
CA LEU A 90 -4.73 3.82 4.30
C LEU A 90 -6.23 4.17 4.41
N GLY A 91 -6.60 5.39 4.07
CA GLY A 91 -7.96 5.89 4.18
C GLY A 91 -8.97 5.06 3.38
N TYR A 92 -10.23 5.03 3.82
CA TYR A 92 -11.27 4.36 3.05
C TYR A 92 -11.42 4.99 1.66
N GLY A 93 -11.62 4.13 0.65
CA GLY A 93 -11.65 4.51 -0.76
C GLY A 93 -10.26 4.67 -1.40
N GLN A 94 -9.18 4.65 -0.60
CA GLN A 94 -7.82 4.76 -1.12
C GLN A 94 -7.24 3.40 -1.50
N THR A 95 -6.27 3.46 -2.41
CA THR A 95 -5.56 2.30 -2.95
C THR A 95 -4.07 2.49 -2.74
N ILE A 96 -3.36 1.39 -2.52
CA ILE A 96 -1.91 1.32 -2.47
C ILE A 96 -1.44 0.13 -3.32
N ALA A 97 -0.25 0.24 -3.90
CA ALA A 97 0.29 -0.77 -4.81
C ALA A 97 1.80 -0.88 -4.66
N ALA A 98 2.31 -2.09 -4.91
CA ALA A 98 3.72 -2.37 -5.13
C ALA A 98 3.81 -3.58 -6.06
N GLY A 99 4.67 -3.51 -7.08
CA GLY A 99 4.77 -4.53 -8.12
C GLY A 99 3.42 -4.85 -8.79
N PRO A 100 3.06 -6.15 -8.96
CA PRO A 100 1.82 -6.54 -9.62
C PRO A 100 0.59 -6.49 -8.70
N PHE A 101 0.75 -6.05 -7.44
CA PHE A 101 -0.29 -6.09 -6.44
C PHE A 101 -0.92 -4.74 -6.21
N THR A 102 -2.22 -4.73 -5.95
CA THR A 102 -2.98 -3.53 -5.63
C THR A 102 -3.99 -3.85 -4.53
N CYS A 103 -3.96 -3.09 -3.44
CA CYS A 103 -4.87 -3.22 -2.32
C CYS A 103 -5.71 -1.95 -2.13
N ARG A 104 -7.03 -2.11 -1.96
CA ARG A 104 -7.99 -1.04 -1.69
C ARG A 104 -8.59 -1.19 -0.31
N SER A 105 -8.55 -0.11 0.47
CA SER A 105 -9.16 -0.01 1.80
C SER A 105 -10.60 0.46 1.69
N GLU A 106 -11.55 -0.26 2.28
CA GLU A 106 -12.98 0.07 2.29
C GLU A 106 -13.59 -0.14 3.67
N THR A 107 -14.77 0.45 3.89
CA THR A 107 -15.53 0.25 5.14
C THR A 107 -15.90 -1.22 5.36
N GLY A 108 -16.09 -1.98 4.29
CA GLY A 108 -16.41 -3.40 4.32
C GLY A 108 -15.20 -4.35 4.45
N GLY A 109 -13.96 -3.84 4.38
CA GLY A 109 -12.76 -4.67 4.39
C GLY A 109 -11.65 -4.13 3.49
N VAL A 110 -10.59 -4.91 3.31
CA VAL A 110 -9.51 -4.63 2.36
C VAL A 110 -9.59 -5.64 1.23
N THR A 111 -9.54 -5.16 -0.01
CA THR A 111 -9.47 -6.02 -1.20
C THR A 111 -8.12 -5.88 -1.86
N CYS A 112 -7.38 -6.98 -1.98
CA CYS A 112 -6.10 -7.04 -2.68
C CYS A 112 -6.23 -7.90 -3.93
N THR A 113 -5.66 -7.44 -5.03
CA THR A 113 -5.66 -8.14 -6.32
C THR A 113 -4.26 -8.12 -6.92
N VAL A 114 -3.97 -9.13 -7.72
CA VAL A 114 -2.81 -9.15 -8.62
C VAL A 114 -3.27 -8.75 -10.03
N VAL A 115 -2.37 -8.28 -10.89
CA VAL A 115 -2.68 -7.81 -12.27
C VAL A 115 -3.52 -8.78 -13.13
N SER A 116 -3.53 -10.08 -12.79
CA SER A 116 -4.40 -11.07 -13.45
C SER A 116 -5.90 -10.92 -13.12
N GLY A 117 -6.25 -10.10 -12.13
CA GLY A 117 -7.61 -9.94 -11.59
C GLY A 117 -7.94 -10.86 -10.41
N ARG A 118 -7.12 -11.89 -10.16
CA ARG A 118 -7.25 -12.75 -8.97
C ARG A 118 -6.92 -11.98 -7.70
N GLY A 119 -7.56 -12.34 -6.60
CA GLY A 119 -7.48 -11.56 -5.37
C GLY A 119 -8.16 -12.18 -4.17
N PHE A 120 -8.23 -11.38 -3.11
CA PHE A 120 -9.07 -11.63 -1.96
C PHE A 120 -9.65 -10.33 -1.42
N THR A 121 -10.76 -10.45 -0.71
CA THR A 121 -11.23 -9.47 0.26
C THR A 121 -11.10 -10.07 1.66
N ILE A 122 -10.56 -9.30 2.61
CA ILE A 122 -10.49 -9.65 4.04
C ILE A 122 -11.26 -8.62 4.85
N SER A 123 -12.07 -9.10 5.79
CA SER A 123 -12.83 -8.26 6.72
C SER A 123 -13.08 -9.00 8.04
N SER A 124 -13.80 -8.35 8.98
CA SER A 124 -14.23 -9.01 10.22
C SER A 124 -15.21 -10.18 9.99
N SER A 125 -15.79 -10.32 8.80
CA SER A 125 -16.64 -11.48 8.45
C SER A 125 -15.86 -12.64 7.85
N GLY A 126 -14.56 -12.47 7.56
CA GLY A 126 -13.69 -13.51 7.02
C GLY A 126 -12.97 -13.08 5.74
N ILE A 127 -12.47 -14.08 5.00
CA ILE A 127 -11.71 -13.88 3.77
C ILE A 127 -12.48 -14.50 2.60
N THR A 128 -12.65 -13.79 1.49
CA THR A 128 -13.34 -14.27 0.29
C THR A 128 -12.44 -14.09 -0.95
N PRO A 129 -12.36 -15.07 -1.86
CA PRO A 129 -11.59 -14.90 -3.10
C PRO A 129 -12.27 -13.87 -4.02
N VAL A 130 -11.46 -13.26 -4.90
CA VAL A 130 -11.88 -12.33 -5.96
C VAL A 130 -11.27 -12.84 -7.27
N GLY A 131 -12.03 -12.81 -8.37
CA GLY A 131 -11.55 -13.19 -9.71
C GLY A 131 -11.55 -14.69 -9.94
#